data_AF-A0A1M6QN56-F1
#
_entry.id   AF-A0A1M6QN56-F1
#
_cell.length_a   1.000
_cell.length_b   1.000
_cell.length_c   1.000
_cell.angle_alpha   90.00
_cell.angle_beta   90.00
_cell.angle_gamma   90.00
#
_symmetry.space_group_name_H-M   'P 1'
#
loop_
_entity.id
_entity.type
_entity.pdbx_description
1 polymer ?
#
loop_
_entity_poly.entity_id
_entity_poly.type
_entity_poly.pdbx_seq_one_letter_code
_entity_poly.pdbx_strand_id
1 'polypeptide(L)'
;MEFFFFPDVYADTYLIDYYVISFNLNNKDLVVTREWEGREYIVEVLDVDEFLRQAKDVVLFEFGDEVERFSNLEEALRHAYRLAYTEAKRRSPKEILPAMGVGCPPLDLIRRTFPVEFKLDPFPKDLTAYLENIVRSVPKDMPKKETHDEGNEWDIL
;
A
#
# COMPACT_ATOMS: atom_id res chain seq x y z
N MET A 1 17.51 2.83 -11.98
CA MET A 1 17.52 3.06 -10.51
C MET A 1 16.63 2.01 -9.87
N GLU A 2 17.01 1.52 -8.71
CA GLU A 2 16.21 0.56 -7.95
C GLU A 2 15.01 1.23 -7.26
N PHE A 3 13.87 0.55 -7.30
CA PHE A 3 12.63 0.91 -6.65
C PHE A 3 12.00 -0.30 -5.97
N PHE A 4 11.09 -0.03 -5.04
CA PHE A 4 10.38 -1.05 -4.28
C PHE A 4 8.88 -0.82 -4.34
N PHE A 5 8.14 -1.91 -4.42
CA PHE A 5 6.71 -1.94 -4.18
C PHE A 5 6.36 -2.91 -3.06
N PHE A 6 5.42 -2.49 -2.21
CA PHE A 6 4.84 -3.28 -1.12
C PHE A 6 3.41 -3.67 -1.51
N PRO A 7 3.19 -4.85 -2.12
CA PRO A 7 1.87 -5.34 -2.53
C PRO A 7 1.07 -5.84 -1.31
N ASP A 8 0.92 -4.98 -0.31
CA ASP A 8 0.30 -5.33 0.96
C ASP A 8 -1.22 -5.44 0.81
N VAL A 9 -1.82 -6.26 1.66
CA VAL A 9 -3.25 -6.59 1.61
C VAL A 9 -3.86 -6.52 3.00
N TYR A 10 -4.97 -5.80 3.11
CA TYR A 10 -5.81 -5.80 4.30
C TYR A 10 -6.79 -6.97 4.26
N ALA A 11 -6.88 -7.70 5.37
CA ALA A 11 -7.92 -8.67 5.71
C ALA A 11 -8.71 -8.10 6.88
N ASP A 12 -9.83 -7.44 6.61
CA ASP A 12 -10.50 -6.53 7.55
C ASP A 12 -9.50 -5.50 8.15
N THR A 13 -9.18 -5.59 9.45
CA THR A 13 -8.21 -4.69 10.12
C THR A 13 -6.79 -5.27 10.19
N TYR A 14 -6.57 -6.47 9.68
CA TYR A 14 -5.27 -7.14 9.71
C TYR A 14 -4.50 -6.85 8.41
N LEU A 15 -3.25 -6.40 8.52
CA LEU A 15 -2.38 -6.15 7.38
C LEU A 15 -1.47 -7.35 7.11
N ILE A 16 -1.37 -7.74 5.84
CA ILE A 16 -0.39 -8.71 5.34
C ILE A 16 0.64 -7.93 4.52
N ASP A 17 1.83 -7.79 5.08
CA ASP A 17 2.92 -6.90 4.65
C ASP A 17 4.25 -7.65 4.44
N TYR A 18 4.15 -8.94 4.11
CA TYR A 18 5.32 -9.84 4.08
C TYR A 18 6.13 -9.73 2.79
N TYR A 19 5.52 -9.20 1.73
CA TYR A 19 6.03 -9.27 0.37
C TYR A 19 6.60 -7.93 -0.08
N VAL A 20 7.74 -7.95 -0.75
CA VAL A 20 8.35 -6.76 -1.36
C VAL A 20 8.80 -7.10 -2.77
N ILE A 21 8.48 -6.25 -3.73
CA ILE A 21 9.01 -6.36 -5.09
C ILE A 21 10.10 -5.29 -5.26
N SER A 22 11.33 -5.72 -5.51
CA SER A 22 12.39 -4.84 -6.01
C SER A 22 12.46 -4.91 -7.53
N PHE A 23 12.75 -3.79 -8.17
CA PHE A 23 13.00 -3.71 -9.62
C PHE A 23 13.83 -2.49 -9.98
N ASN A 24 14.51 -2.57 -11.11
CA ASN A 24 15.21 -1.44 -11.72
C ASN A 24 14.32 -0.78 -12.77
N LEU A 25 14.24 0.56 -12.72
CA LEU A 25 13.63 1.37 -13.77
C LEU A 25 14.72 2.07 -14.59
N ASN A 26 14.67 1.87 -15.91
CA ASN A 26 15.61 2.47 -16.85
C ASN A 26 15.35 3.96 -17.12
N ASN A 27 14.08 4.36 -17.12
CA ASN A 27 13.67 5.74 -17.36
C ASN A 27 12.82 6.26 -16.20
N LYS A 28 13.37 7.19 -15.40
CA LYS A 28 12.66 7.81 -14.27
C LYS A 28 11.56 8.78 -14.72
N ASP A 29 11.62 9.30 -15.95
CA ASP A 29 10.66 10.31 -16.43
C ASP A 29 9.25 9.72 -16.60
N LEU A 30 9.08 8.41 -16.43
CA LEU A 30 7.80 7.70 -16.47
C LEU A 30 7.04 7.72 -15.14
N VAL A 31 7.66 8.22 -14.07
CA VAL A 31 7.09 8.16 -12.72
C VAL A 31 7.22 9.49 -12.00
N VAL A 32 6.25 9.78 -11.14
CA VAL A 32 6.38 10.81 -10.10
C VAL A 32 6.85 10.13 -8.83
N THR A 33 7.92 10.64 -8.24
CA THR A 33 8.46 10.13 -6.98
C THR A 33 8.15 11.09 -5.83
N ARG A 34 8.11 10.54 -4.62
CA ARG A 34 8.09 11.29 -3.36
C ARG A 34 9.15 10.71 -2.43
N GLU A 35 9.92 11.58 -1.80
CA GLU A 35 10.81 11.17 -0.71
C GLU A 35 10.00 10.96 0.58
N TRP A 36 10.23 9.82 1.23
CA TRP A 36 9.70 9.50 2.55
C TRP A 36 10.75 8.74 3.34
N GLU A 37 11.04 9.15 4.57
CA GLU A 37 12.03 8.50 5.45
C GLU A 37 13.41 8.24 4.78
N GLY A 38 13.85 9.17 3.93
CA GLY A 38 15.13 9.08 3.23
C GLY A 38 15.16 8.10 2.05
N ARG A 39 14.00 7.65 1.55
CA ARG A 39 13.86 6.80 0.36
C ARG A 39 12.91 7.43 -0.66
N GLU A 40 13.20 7.25 -1.94
CA GLU A 40 12.30 7.64 -3.03
C GLU A 40 11.27 6.54 -3.31
N TYR A 41 9.99 6.90 -3.31
CA TYR A 41 8.89 6.01 -3.66
C TYR A 41 8.13 6.54 -4.87
N ILE A 42 7.72 5.63 -5.75
CA ILE A 42 6.84 5.96 -6.87
C ILE A 42 5.43 6.20 -6.31
N VAL A 43 4.88 7.38 -6.56
CA VAL A 43 3.50 7.73 -6.17
C VAL A 43 2.54 7.76 -7.35
N GLU A 44 3.07 7.93 -8.56
CA GLU A 44 2.28 7.97 -9.80
C GLU A 44 3.10 7.40 -10.96
N VAL A 45 2.43 6.73 -11.89
CA VAL A 45 3.00 6.22 -13.15
C VAL A 45 2.29 6.93 -14.29
N LEU A 46 3.05 7.65 -15.12
CA LEU A 46 2.51 8.53 -16.16
C LEU A 46 2.07 7.75 -17.41
N ASP A 47 2.79 6.68 -17.74
CA ASP A 47 2.46 5.73 -18.80
C ASP A 47 2.71 4.32 -18.28
N VAL A 48 1.63 3.61 -17.97
CA VAL A 48 1.69 2.28 -17.34
C VAL A 48 2.34 1.25 -18.26
N ASP A 49 2.05 1.27 -19.55
CA ASP A 49 2.55 0.26 -20.47
C ASP A 49 4.04 0.45 -20.75
N GLU A 50 4.48 1.69 -20.92
CA GLU A 50 5.92 1.98 -21.07
C GLU A 50 6.67 1.73 -19.75
N PHE A 51 6.09 2.11 -18.61
CA PHE A 51 6.67 1.80 -17.29
C PHE A 51 6.92 0.30 -17.11
N LEU A 52 5.93 -0.55 -17.40
CA LEU A 52 6.06 -2.00 -17.31
C LEU A 52 7.12 -2.55 -18.28
N ARG A 53 7.26 -1.98 -19.48
CA ARG A 53 8.33 -2.33 -20.42
C ARG A 53 9.72 -1.94 -19.91
N GLN A 54 9.84 -0.82 -19.22
CA GLN A 54 11.11 -0.28 -18.72
C GLN A 54 11.54 -0.84 -17.37
N ALA A 55 10.65 -1.50 -16.64
CA ALA A 55 10.98 -2.24 -15.43
C ALA A 55 11.79 -3.51 -15.78
N LYS A 56 12.90 -3.71 -15.08
CA LYS A 56 13.86 -4.81 -15.24
C LYS A 56 14.33 -5.31 -13.88
N ASP A 57 15.05 -6.44 -13.90
CA ASP A 57 15.63 -7.06 -12.70
C ASP A 57 14.61 -7.22 -11.56
N VAL A 58 13.42 -7.73 -11.89
CA VAL A 58 12.30 -7.80 -10.94
C VAL A 58 12.50 -8.99 -10.01
N VAL A 59 12.50 -8.74 -8.71
CA VAL A 59 12.71 -9.75 -7.66
C VAL A 59 11.64 -9.62 -6.60
N LEU A 60 11.02 -10.74 -6.25
CA LEU A 60 10.09 -10.86 -5.13
C LEU A 60 10.82 -11.35 -3.89
N PHE A 61 10.61 -10.66 -2.78
CA PHE A 61 11.06 -11.03 -1.45
C PHE A 61 9.86 -11.35 -0.55
N GLU A 62 10.05 -12.28 0.39
CA GLU A 62 9.14 -12.59 1.49
C GLU A 62 9.93 -12.55 2.79
N PHE A 63 9.53 -11.72 3.75
CA PHE A 63 10.28 -11.49 5.01
C PHE A 63 11.76 -11.15 4.84
N GLY A 64 12.13 -10.56 3.70
CA GLY A 64 13.51 -10.19 3.37
C GLY A 64 14.31 -11.28 2.64
N ASP A 65 13.77 -12.49 2.51
CA ASP A 65 14.38 -13.57 1.73
C ASP A 65 13.94 -13.50 0.27
N GLU A 66 14.88 -13.67 -0.67
CA GLU A 66 14.56 -13.74 -2.10
C GLU A 66 13.77 -15.03 -2.39
N VAL A 67 12.57 -14.87 -2.94
CA VAL A 67 11.67 -15.99 -3.26
C VAL A 67 11.75 -16.36 -4.74
N GLU A 68 11.62 -15.36 -5.61
CA GLU A 68 11.50 -15.60 -7.05
C GLU A 68 11.93 -14.36 -7.87
N ARG A 69 12.43 -14.59 -9.07
CA ARG A 69 12.79 -13.55 -10.05
C ARG A 69 11.83 -13.59 -11.23
N PHE A 70 11.45 -12.43 -11.72
CA PHE A 70 10.47 -12.27 -12.80
C PHE A 70 11.07 -11.51 -13.97
N SER A 71 10.64 -11.89 -15.18
CA SER A 71 11.00 -11.16 -16.40
C SER A 71 10.19 -9.87 -16.60
N ASN A 72 9.06 -9.76 -15.88
CA ASN A 72 8.06 -8.72 -16.04
C ASN A 72 7.47 -8.31 -14.68
N LEU A 73 7.36 -6.99 -14.45
CA LEU A 73 6.86 -6.43 -13.20
C LEU A 73 5.37 -6.72 -12.97
N GLU A 74 4.57 -6.71 -14.03
CA GLU A 74 3.13 -7.00 -13.89
C GLU A 74 2.89 -8.43 -13.41
N GLU A 75 3.69 -9.38 -13.90
CA GLU A 75 3.62 -10.78 -13.47
C GLU A 75 4.06 -10.95 -12.01
N ALA A 76 5.15 -10.29 -11.61
CA ALA A 76 5.61 -10.28 -10.21
C ALA A 76 4.53 -9.74 -9.27
N LEU A 77 3.89 -8.63 -9.64
CA LEU A 77 2.79 -8.03 -8.87
C LEU A 77 1.58 -8.95 -8.77
N ARG A 78 1.16 -9.58 -9.89
CA ARG A 78 0.07 -10.58 -9.88
C ARG A 78 0.40 -11.75 -8.96
N HIS A 79 1.65 -12.22 -9.00
CA HIS A 79 2.10 -13.33 -8.16
C HIS A 79 2.07 -12.92 -6.68
N ALA A 80 2.69 -11.80 -6.32
CA ALA A 80 2.77 -11.32 -4.94
C ALA A 80 1.38 -11.05 -4.35
N TYR A 81 0.50 -10.35 -5.08
CA TYR A 81 -0.87 -10.13 -4.62
C TYR A 81 -1.65 -11.44 -4.46
N ARG A 82 -1.43 -12.44 -5.32
CA ARG A 82 -2.08 -13.75 -5.17
C ARG A 82 -1.62 -14.48 -3.90
N LEU A 83 -0.33 -14.39 -3.54
CA LEU A 83 0.19 -14.94 -2.29
C LEU A 83 -0.42 -14.21 -1.08
N ALA A 84 -0.32 -12.89 -1.04
CA ALA A 84 -0.88 -12.05 0.02
C ALA A 84 -2.40 -12.26 0.19
N TYR A 85 -3.15 -12.29 -0.92
CA TYR A 85 -4.58 -12.55 -0.92
C TYR A 85 -4.91 -13.96 -0.41
N THR A 86 -4.11 -14.97 -0.76
CA THR A 86 -4.31 -16.34 -0.29
C THR A 86 -4.11 -16.44 1.22
N GLU A 87 -3.08 -15.76 1.75
CA GLU A 87 -2.84 -15.66 3.18
C GLU A 87 -3.97 -14.89 3.90
N ALA A 88 -4.50 -13.83 3.27
CA ALA A 88 -5.68 -13.10 3.77
C ALA A 88 -6.89 -14.02 3.89
N LYS A 89 -7.19 -14.80 2.85
CA LYS A 89 -8.35 -15.71 2.85
C LYS A 89 -8.32 -16.74 3.96
N ARG A 90 -7.14 -17.22 4.38
CA ARG A 90 -7.02 -18.21 5.47
C ARG A 90 -7.58 -17.70 6.80
N ARG A 91 -7.68 -16.38 6.95
CA ARG A 91 -8.22 -15.72 8.15
C ARG A 91 -9.74 -15.56 8.14
N SER A 92 -10.40 -15.96 7.05
CA SER A 92 -11.85 -15.80 6.83
C SER A 92 -12.36 -14.36 7.08
N PRO A 93 -11.73 -13.33 6.49
CA PRO A 93 -12.16 -11.95 6.66
C PRO A 93 -13.49 -11.69 5.94
N LYS A 94 -14.18 -10.61 6.33
CA LYS A 94 -15.37 -10.15 5.59
C LYS A 94 -14.96 -9.49 4.28
N GLU A 95 -13.86 -8.74 4.31
CA GLU A 95 -13.35 -8.00 3.16
C GLU A 95 -11.83 -8.16 3.02
N ILE A 96 -11.36 -8.22 1.77
CA ILE A 96 -9.93 -8.23 1.44
C ILE A 96 -9.67 -7.12 0.44
N LEU A 97 -8.85 -6.14 0.81
CA LEU A 97 -8.55 -4.97 -0.01
C LEU A 97 -7.04 -4.79 -0.17
N PRO A 98 -6.58 -4.32 -1.34
CA PRO A 98 -5.19 -3.92 -1.49
C PRO A 98 -4.91 -2.71 -0.59
N ALA A 99 -3.73 -2.67 0.02
CA ALA A 99 -3.25 -1.44 0.64
C ALA A 99 -2.92 -0.41 -0.45
N MET A 100 -3.09 0.86 -0.11
CA MET A 100 -2.79 1.98 -1.00
C MET A 100 -2.06 3.05 -0.20
N GLY A 101 -1.16 3.77 -0.86
CA GLY A 101 -0.38 4.84 -0.24
C GLY A 101 1.05 4.86 -0.75
N VAL A 102 1.92 5.53 0.00
CA VAL A 102 3.35 5.61 -0.30
C VAL A 102 3.97 4.22 -0.15
N GLY A 103 4.71 3.78 -1.17
CA GLY A 103 5.36 2.47 -1.20
C GLY A 103 4.52 1.35 -1.81
N CYS A 104 3.20 1.41 -1.70
CA CYS A 104 2.34 0.48 -2.45
C CYS A 104 2.37 0.80 -3.96
N PRO A 105 2.13 -0.19 -4.84
CA PRO A 105 1.92 0.07 -6.26
C PRO A 105 0.85 1.15 -6.49
N PRO A 106 1.02 2.08 -7.44
CA PRO A 106 -0.04 3.02 -7.82
C PRO A 106 -1.33 2.33 -8.25
N LEU A 107 -2.48 3.00 -8.04
CA LEU A 107 -3.81 2.42 -8.21
C LEU A 107 -4.04 1.75 -9.58
N ASP A 108 -3.52 2.33 -10.66
CA ASP A 108 -3.69 1.77 -12.00
C ASP A 108 -2.95 0.43 -12.18
N LEU A 109 -1.81 0.24 -11.50
CA LEU A 109 -1.15 -1.06 -11.43
C LEU A 109 -1.96 -2.03 -10.56
N ILE A 110 -2.41 -1.59 -9.38
CA ILE A 110 -3.23 -2.43 -8.48
C ILE A 110 -4.46 -2.98 -9.23
N ARG A 111 -5.19 -2.13 -9.94
CA ARG A 111 -6.38 -2.54 -10.72
C ARG A 111 -6.07 -3.59 -11.77
N ARG A 112 -4.87 -3.57 -12.36
CA ARG A 112 -4.45 -4.59 -13.34
C ARG A 112 -4.07 -5.89 -12.65
N THR A 113 -3.40 -5.84 -11.51
CA THR A 113 -2.68 -6.98 -10.94
C THR A 113 -3.36 -7.66 -9.76
N PHE A 114 -4.27 -6.97 -9.05
CA PHE A 114 -4.97 -7.54 -7.90
C PHE A 114 -5.90 -8.69 -8.35
N PRO A 115 -5.99 -9.80 -7.57
CA PRO A 115 -6.63 -11.04 -8.05
C PRO A 115 -8.15 -10.98 -8.13
N VAL A 116 -8.79 -9.96 -7.54
CA VAL A 116 -10.24 -9.76 -7.55
C VAL A 116 -10.58 -8.30 -7.82
N GLU A 117 -11.78 -8.04 -8.34
CA GLU A 117 -12.26 -6.66 -8.43
C GLU A 117 -12.50 -6.09 -7.03
N PHE A 118 -12.10 -4.84 -6.83
CA PHE A 118 -12.33 -4.09 -5.59
C PHE A 118 -12.94 -2.73 -5.94
N LYS A 119 -13.70 -2.17 -5.00
CA LYS A 119 -14.31 -0.85 -5.14
C LYS A 119 -13.71 0.07 -4.11
N LEU A 120 -13.33 1.26 -4.55
CA LEU A 120 -12.97 2.34 -3.65
C LEU A 120 -14.23 3.13 -3.36
N ASP A 121 -14.45 3.44 -2.09
CA ASP A 121 -15.51 4.35 -1.72
C ASP A 121 -15.27 5.72 -2.38
N PRO A 122 -16.31 6.32 -2.97
CA PRO A 122 -16.18 7.66 -3.53
C PRO A 122 -15.79 8.61 -2.42
N PHE A 123 -14.87 9.54 -2.72
CA PHE A 123 -14.54 10.59 -1.78
C PHE A 123 -15.82 11.36 -1.40
N PRO A 124 -16.09 11.59 -0.11
CA PRO A 124 -17.33 12.19 0.32
C PRO A 124 -17.46 13.61 -0.26
N LYS A 125 -18.64 13.93 -0.80
CA LYS A 125 -18.94 15.27 -1.32
C LYS A 125 -18.95 16.34 -0.23
N ASP A 126 -19.31 15.95 0.98
CA ASP A 126 -19.27 16.77 2.19
C ASP A 126 -18.47 16.04 3.26
N LEU A 127 -17.23 16.49 3.44
CA LEU A 127 -16.31 15.91 4.41
C LEU A 127 -16.81 16.09 5.86
N THR A 128 -17.48 17.21 6.15
CA THR A 128 -17.97 17.51 7.51
C THR A 128 -19.07 16.53 7.90
N ALA A 129 -20.07 16.37 7.04
CA ALA A 129 -21.15 15.42 7.27
C ALA A 129 -20.65 13.97 7.35
N TYR A 130 -19.66 13.62 6.53
CA TYR A 130 -19.03 12.30 6.57
C TYR A 130 -18.32 12.06 7.91
N LEU A 131 -17.49 13.00 8.36
CA LEU A 131 -16.78 12.90 9.65
C LEU A 131 -17.74 12.86 10.84
N GLU A 132 -18.80 13.67 10.82
CA GLU A 132 -19.84 13.61 11.86
C GLU A 132 -20.51 12.24 11.93
N ASN A 133 -20.81 11.63 10.78
CA ASN A 133 -21.39 10.29 10.72
C ASN A 133 -20.44 9.21 11.24
N ILE A 134 -19.13 9.33 10.96
CA ILE A 134 -18.12 8.44 11.55
C ILE A 134 -18.11 8.58 13.06
N VAL A 135 -18.03 9.80 13.60
CA VAL A 135 -18.01 10.03 15.05
C VAL A 135 -19.27 9.48 15.73
N ARG A 136 -20.42 9.56 15.07
CA ARG A 136 -21.70 9.04 15.58
C ARG A 136 -21.82 7.51 15.49
N SER A 137 -21.18 6.87 14.51
CA SER A 137 -21.24 5.42 14.30
C SER A 137 -20.23 4.63 15.16
N VAL A 138 -19.24 5.34 15.71
CA VAL A 138 -18.28 4.79 16.66
C VAL A 138 -18.99 4.41 17.99
N PRO A 139 -18.92 3.14 18.45
CA PRO A 139 -19.50 2.73 19.73
C PRO A 139 -18.93 3.55 20.89
N LYS A 140 -19.79 4.07 21.78
CA LYS A 140 -19.40 4.91 22.93
C LYS A 140 -18.53 4.20 23.97
N ASP A 141 -18.37 2.89 23.85
CA ASP A 141 -17.63 2.04 24.80
C ASP A 141 -16.17 1.81 24.40
N MET A 142 -15.61 2.60 23.46
CA MET A 142 -14.16 2.57 23.27
C MET A 142 -13.47 3.05 24.55
N PRO A 143 -12.55 2.26 25.14
CA PRO A 143 -11.82 2.68 26.32
C PRO A 143 -11.10 3.97 25.97
N LYS A 144 -11.41 5.04 26.72
CA LYS A 144 -10.71 6.31 26.59
C LYS A 144 -9.22 6.02 26.77
N LYS A 145 -8.41 6.36 25.77
CA LYS A 145 -6.96 6.43 25.92
C LYS A 145 -6.70 7.32 27.14
N GLU A 146 -6.17 6.74 28.22
CA GLU A 146 -5.66 7.52 29.33
C GLU A 146 -4.56 8.41 28.75
N THR A 147 -4.84 9.70 28.71
CA THR A 147 -3.83 10.72 28.44
C THR A 147 -2.97 10.77 29.69
N HIS A 148 -1.81 10.10 29.66
CA HIS A 148 -0.73 10.46 30.55
C HIS A 148 -0.23 11.84 30.12
N ASP A 149 -0.72 12.85 30.83
CA ASP A 149 -0.33 14.24 30.76
C ASP A 149 1.09 14.35 31.36
N GLU A 150 2.11 14.02 30.57
CA GLU A 150 3.47 14.44 30.88
C GLU A 150 3.61 15.90 30.43
N GLY A 151 3.30 16.80 31.35
CA GLY A 151 3.49 18.23 31.20
C GLY A 151 4.95 18.56 30.92
N ASN A 152 5.26 18.90 29.67
CA ASN A 152 6.48 19.61 29.32
C ASN A 152 6.25 21.10 29.52
N GLU A 153 6.67 21.61 30.68
CA GLU A 153 6.97 23.03 30.88
C GLU A 153 8.05 23.44 29.87
N TRP A 154 7.67 24.28 28.91
CA TRP A 154 8.63 25.05 28.13
C TRP A 154 9.04 26.27 28.96
N ASP A 155 10.10 26.12 29.74
CA ASP A 155 10.79 27.27 30.32
C ASP A 155 11.53 28.03 29.21
N ILE A 156 10.96 29.18 28.86
CA ILE A 156 11.61 30.24 28.08
C ILE A 156 12.55 30.98 29.03
N LEU A 157 13.85 30.81 28.87
CA LEU A 157 14.88 31.82 29.16
C LEU A 157 16.02 31.75 28.13
#